data_AF-A0A931PQX0-F1
#
_entry.id   AF-A0A931PQX0-F1
#
_cell.length_a   1.000
_cell.length_b   1.000
_cell.length_c   1.000
_cell.angle_alpha   90.00
_cell.angle_beta   90.00
_cell.angle_gamma   90.00
#
_symmetry.space_group_name_H-M   'P 1'
#
loop_
_entity.id
_entity.type
_entity.pdbx_description
1 polymer ?
#
loop_
_entity_poly.entity_id
_entity_poly.type
_entity_poly.pdbx_seq_one_letter_code
_entity_poly.pdbx_strand_id
1 'polypeptide(L)'
;MKITTVRHFRDNATAMFRSKDPILVLRRGEIAGIYFPYPVQTLPVEMKRELFVTLTASISKRLKRAGITEEEILGDFESFRQERRQGHRRR
;
A
#
# COMPACT_ATOMS: atom_id res chain seq x y z
N MET A 1 -18.59 8.28 -8.41
CA MET A 1 -17.36 8.18 -9.24
C MET A 1 -17.17 9.49 -10.00
N LYS A 2 -15.98 10.10 -9.94
CA LYS A 2 -15.62 11.36 -10.62
C LYS A 2 -14.59 11.10 -11.71
N ILE A 3 -14.68 11.81 -12.84
CA ILE A 3 -13.71 11.75 -13.93
C ILE A 3 -12.96 13.08 -13.96
N THR A 4 -11.63 13.04 -14.04
CA THR A 4 -10.78 14.24 -14.05
C THR A 4 -9.57 14.04 -14.95
N THR A 5 -8.95 15.14 -15.38
CA THR A 5 -7.65 15.08 -16.07
C THR A 5 -6.50 14.99 -15.06
N VAL A 6 -5.35 14.45 -15.46
CA VAL A 6 -4.12 14.45 -14.63
C VAL A 6 -3.80 15.85 -14.12
N ARG A 7 -3.95 16.89 -14.96
CA ARG A 7 -3.68 18.28 -14.57
C ARG A 7 -4.63 18.74 -13.46
N HIS A 8 -5.94 18.59 -13.68
CA HIS A 8 -6.94 19.04 -12.70
C HIS A 8 -6.87 18.25 -11.40
N PHE A 9 -6.57 16.94 -11.47
CA PHE A 9 -6.31 16.10 -10.32
C PHE A 9 -5.13 16.58 -9.49
N ARG A 10 -3.97 16.85 -10.12
CA ARG A 10 -2.79 17.40 -9.45
C ARG A 10 -3.10 18.72 -8.76
N ASP A 11 -3.77 19.63 -9.46
CA ASP A 11 -4.03 20.98 -8.99
C ASP A 11 -5.05 21.01 -7.83
N ASN A 12 -5.86 19.96 -7.65
CA ASN A 12 -6.93 19.89 -6.64
C ASN A 12 -6.87 18.63 -5.75
N ALA A 13 -5.70 17.99 -5.68
CA ALA A 13 -5.53 16.67 -5.07
C ALA A 13 -6.05 16.62 -3.62
N THR A 14 -5.74 17.64 -2.81
CA THR A 14 -6.15 17.68 -1.40
C THR A 14 -7.67 17.70 -1.22
N ALA A 15 -8.41 18.44 -2.04
CA ALA A 15 -9.87 18.46 -1.99
C ALA A 15 -10.46 17.13 -2.49
N MET A 16 -9.87 16.59 -3.55
CA MET A 16 -10.27 15.33 -4.16
C MET A 16 -10.05 14.12 -3.23
N PHE A 17 -8.95 14.09 -2.46
CA PHE A 17 -8.67 13.02 -1.50
C PHE A 17 -9.57 13.02 -0.27
N ARG A 18 -10.25 14.13 0.04
CA ARG A 18 -11.28 14.16 1.09
C ARG A 18 -12.61 13.55 0.64
N SER A 19 -12.79 13.39 -0.67
CA SER A 19 -13.98 12.76 -1.27
C SER A 19 -13.96 11.25 -1.00
N LYS A 20 -15.12 10.65 -0.75
CA LYS A 20 -15.29 9.17 -0.68
C LYS A 20 -15.59 8.54 -2.05
N ASP A 21 -15.71 9.35 -3.09
CA ASP A 21 -15.94 8.90 -4.45
C ASP A 21 -14.65 8.42 -5.14
N PRO A 22 -14.67 7.27 -5.83
CA PRO A 22 -13.61 6.90 -6.76
C PRO A 22 -13.36 7.98 -7.81
N ILE A 23 -12.10 8.20 -8.16
CA ILE A 23 -11.66 9.21 -9.11
C ILE A 23 -10.91 8.53 -10.26
N LEU A 24 -11.48 8.60 -11.46
CA LEU A 24 -10.86 8.13 -12.69
C LEU A 24 -10.05 9.28 -13.30
N VAL A 25 -8.75 9.06 -13.48
CA VAL A 25 -7.79 10.07 -13.92
C VAL A 25 -7.41 9.81 -15.38
N LEU A 26 -7.62 10.83 -16.22
CA LEU A 26 -7.36 10.79 -17.66
C LEU A 26 -6.11 11.57 -18.04
N ARG A 27 -5.31 11.02 -18.96
CA ARG A 27 -4.19 11.71 -19.63
C ARG A 27 -4.44 11.68 -21.13
N ARG A 28 -4.61 12.86 -21.74
CA ARG A 28 -4.87 13.01 -23.19
C ARG A 28 -6.08 12.18 -23.67
N GLY A 29 -7.13 12.09 -22.85
CA GLY A 29 -8.34 11.34 -23.16
C GLY A 29 -8.30 9.85 -22.79
N GLU A 30 -7.13 9.31 -22.47
CA GLU A 30 -6.97 7.90 -22.07
C GLU A 30 -6.92 7.74 -20.55
N ILE A 31 -7.33 6.56 -20.05
CA ILE A 31 -7.26 6.24 -18.62
C ILE A 31 -5.78 6.12 -18.22
N ALA A 32 -5.35 7.03 -17.34
CA ALA A 32 -4.02 7.02 -16.75
C ALA A 32 -3.97 6.30 -15.41
N GLY A 33 -5.10 6.26 -14.69
CA GLY A 33 -5.21 5.56 -13.42
C GLY A 33 -6.53 5.81 -12.73
N ILE A 34 -6.77 5.08 -11.64
CA ILE A 34 -7.95 5.25 -10.80
C ILE A 34 -7.49 5.39 -9.36
N TYR A 35 -8.00 6.41 -8.68
CA TYR A 35 -7.83 6.59 -7.24
C TYR A 35 -9.12 6.17 -6.53
N PHE A 36 -8.99 5.22 -5.61
CA PHE A 36 -10.09 4.75 -4.79
C PHE A 36 -9.88 5.22 -3.33
N PRO A 37 -10.65 6.20 -2.84
CA PRO A 37 -10.64 6.60 -1.44
C PRO A 37 -11.42 5.59 -0.60
N TYR A 38 -10.85 4.40 -0.37
CA TYR A 38 -11.41 3.42 0.56
C TYR A 38 -10.59 3.35 1.85
N PRO A 39 -11.24 3.29 3.03
CA PRO A 39 -10.62 2.68 4.19
C PRO A 39 -10.21 1.25 3.83
N VAL A 40 -8.97 0.86 4.12
CA VAL A 40 -8.45 -0.48 3.78
C VAL A 40 -9.37 -1.61 4.29
N GLN A 41 -10.10 -1.36 5.37
CA GLN A 41 -11.06 -2.28 5.98
C GLN A 41 -12.21 -2.65 5.04
N THR A 42 -12.72 -1.72 4.21
CA THR A 42 -13.90 -1.92 3.36
C THR A 42 -13.56 -2.33 1.93
N LEU A 43 -12.28 -2.55 1.59
CA LEU A 43 -11.90 -3.02 0.26
C LEU A 43 -12.49 -4.42 -0.01
N PRO A 44 -13.06 -4.66 -1.21
CA PRO A 44 -13.47 -5.99 -1.65
C PRO A 44 -12.31 -6.99 -1.54
N VAL A 45 -12.63 -8.26 -1.26
CA VAL A 45 -11.63 -9.31 -1.03
C VAL A 45 -10.76 -9.52 -2.27
N GLU A 46 -11.35 -9.45 -3.46
CA GLU A 46 -10.68 -9.60 -4.74
C GLU A 46 -9.61 -8.51 -4.92
N MET A 47 -9.98 -7.28 -4.58
CA MET A 47 -9.07 -6.13 -4.67
C MET A 47 -7.96 -6.20 -3.60
N LYS A 48 -8.27 -6.65 -2.38
CA LYS A 48 -7.26 -6.92 -1.34
C LYS A 48 -6.24 -7.95 -1.83
N ARG A 49 -6.69 -9.00 -2.52
CA ARG A 49 -5.83 -10.06 -3.06
C ARG A 49 -4.89 -9.54 -4.14
N GLU A 50 -5.40 -8.81 -5.11
CA GLU A 50 -4.61 -8.16 -6.17
C GLU A 50 -3.55 -7.21 -5.59
N LEU A 51 -3.95 -6.36 -4.64
CA LEU A 51 -3.03 -5.46 -3.94
C LEU A 51 -1.96 -6.23 -3.17
N PHE A 52 -2.34 -7.29 -2.45
CA PHE A 52 -1.41 -8.12 -1.70
C PHE A 52 -0.34 -8.74 -2.60
N VAL A 53 -0.73 -9.33 -3.73
CA VAL A 53 0.22 -9.92 -4.70
C VAL A 53 1.17 -8.86 -5.24
N THR A 54 0.66 -7.69 -5.61
CA THR A 54 1.47 -6.60 -6.17
C THR A 54 2.47 -6.05 -5.14
N LEU A 55 2.01 -5.83 -3.90
CA LEU A 55 2.84 -5.32 -2.82
C LEU A 55 3.92 -6.33 -2.41
N THR A 56 3.56 -7.61 -2.28
CA THR A 56 4.53 -8.67 -1.91
C THR A 56 5.60 -8.86 -2.99
N ALA A 57 5.24 -8.78 -4.27
CA ALA A 57 6.21 -8.80 -5.38
C ALA A 57 7.19 -7.60 -5.31
N SER A 58 6.68 -6.39 -5.01
CA SER A 58 7.51 -5.20 -4.81
C SER A 58 8.47 -5.36 -3.62
N ILE A 59 7.99 -5.89 -2.49
CA ILE A 59 8.81 -6.17 -1.31
C ILE A 59 9.89 -7.19 -1.66
N SER A 60 9.54 -8.32 -2.28
CA SER A 60 10.49 -9.35 -2.69
C SER A 60 11.60 -8.77 -3.58
N LYS A 61 11.26 -7.92 -4.55
CA LYS A 61 12.24 -7.25 -5.40
C LYS A 61 13.17 -6.33 -4.63
N ARG A 62 12.66 -5.62 -3.62
CA ARG A 62 13.46 -4.76 -2.73
C ARG A 62 14.41 -5.57 -1.85
N LEU A 63 13.92 -6.65 -1.22
CA LEU A 63 14.72 -7.54 -0.38
C LEU A 63 15.87 -8.17 -1.18
N LYS A 64 15.59 -8.69 -2.38
CA LYS A 64 16.62 -9.24 -3.29
C LYS A 64 17.70 -8.22 -3.64
N ARG A 65 17.30 -6.96 -3.92
CA ARG A 65 18.26 -5.88 -4.21
C ARG A 65 19.11 -5.49 -3.00
N ALA A 66 18.55 -5.60 -1.80
CA ALA A 66 19.25 -5.35 -0.56
C ALA A 66 20.12 -6.54 -0.12
N GLY A 67 20.06 -7.68 -0.82
CA GLY A 67 20.79 -8.89 -0.45
C GLY A 67 20.24 -9.59 0.79
N ILE A 68 19.04 -9.23 1.25
CA ILE A 68 18.46 -9.75 2.48
C ILE A 68 17.97 -11.18 2.25
N THR A 69 18.42 -12.11 3.10
CA THR A 69 18.05 -13.54 3.02
C THR A 69 16.85 -13.87 3.90
N GLU A 70 16.28 -15.07 3.69
CA GLU A 70 15.17 -15.55 4.51
C GLU A 70 15.62 -15.79 5.97
N GLU A 71 16.83 -16.31 6.15
CA GLU A 71 17.42 -16.57 7.47
C GLU A 71 17.57 -15.29 8.29
N GLU A 72 18.03 -14.20 7.65
CA GLU A 72 18.15 -12.88 8.30
C GLU A 72 16.77 -12.36 8.75
N ILE A 73 15.75 -12.49 7.89
CA ILE A 73 14.39 -12.07 8.21
C ILE A 73 13.82 -12.88 9.39
N LEU A 74 14.01 -14.20 9.38
CA LEU A 74 13.54 -15.08 10.45
C LEU A 74 14.26 -14.77 11.77
N GLY A 75 15.57 -14.51 11.73
CA GLY A 75 16.37 -14.11 12.88
C GLY A 75 15.91 -12.79 13.50
N ASP A 76 15.57 -11.79 12.68
CA ASP A 76 15.02 -10.51 13.13
C ASP A 76 13.67 -10.70 13.83
N PHE A 77 12.78 -11.52 13.26
CA PHE A 77 11.49 -11.83 13.89
C PHE A 77 11.63 -12.59 15.21
N GLU A 78 12.62 -13.46 15.34
CA GLU A 78 12.91 -14.14 16.61
C GLU A 78 13.42 -13.18 17.66
N SER A 79 14.40 -12.34 17.31
CA SER A 79 14.96 -11.32 18.21
C SER A 79 13.87 -10.38 18.72
N PHE A 80 13.04 -9.86 17.81
CA PHE A 80 11.89 -9.01 18.16
C PHE A 80 10.89 -9.69 19.10
N ARG A 81 10.57 -10.97 18.86
CA ARG A 81 9.68 -11.76 19.74
C ARG A 81 10.28 -11.94 21.13
N GLN A 82 11.59 -12.16 21.23
CA GLN A 82 12.29 -12.32 22.50
C GLN A 82 12.28 -11.01 23.31
N GLU A 83 12.62 -9.88 22.68
CA GLU A 83 12.61 -8.55 23.30
C GLU A 83 11.24 -8.20 23.89
N ARG A 84 10.15 -8.43 23.14
CA ARG A 84 8.78 -8.21 23.63
C ARG A 84 8.45 -9.05 24.86
N ARG A 85 8.87 -10.32 24.89
CA ARG A 85 8.64 -11.20 26.05
C ARG A 85 9.42 -10.75 27.27
N GLN A 86 10.64 -10.27 27.09
CA GLN A 86 11.46 -9.73 28.18
C GLN A 86 10.89 -8.41 28.72
N GLY A 87 10.39 -7.53 27.85
CA GLY A 87 9.73 -6.28 28.24
C GLY A 87 8.43 -6.49 29.04
N HIS A 88 7.69 -7.58 28.79
CA HIS A 88 6.50 -7.96 29.57
C HIS A 88 6.83 -8.61 30.92
N ARG A 89 8.00 -9.24 31.07
CA ARG A 89 8.45 -9.85 32.34
C ARG A 89 9.06 -8.84 33.32
N ARG A 90 9.39 -7.64 32.85
CA ARG A 90 9.97 -6.55 33.66
C ARG A 90 8.94 -5.51 34.12
N ARG A 91 7.65 -5.76 33.91
CA ARG A 91 6.53 -4.92 34.36
C ARG A 91 5.68 -5.65 35.38
#